data_AF-A0A7C5RU69-F1
#
_entry.id   AF-A0A7C5RU69-F1
#
_cell.length_a   1.000
_cell.length_b   1.000
_cell.length_c   1.000
_cell.angle_alpha   90.00
_cell.angle_beta   90.00
_cell.angle_gamma   90.00
#
_symmetry.space_group_name_H-M   'P 1'
#
loop_
_entity.id
_entity.type
_entity.pdbx_description
1 polymer ?
#
loop_
_entity_poly.entity_id
_entity_poly.type
_entity_poly.pdbx_seq_one_letter_code
_entity_poly.pdbx_strand_id
1 'polypeptide(L)'
;MLILATFLFLFDKKLIIQKDGKDYEIDVEEYIPGVLEGEISENWPDEVIKAQAVVSRSYALYIHQNERKKLKSDTRDQVWKKSTNSKRITELSRETAGWVLTFQDGSIAPGFFHSTCGGRTENAWEMWGGDTRFKEIISVKCSKCYDSPLFFWKRKININLLKKLAKRFEDPIYGKIIEISSKSGEIYVEKSSAGRILKFFFTDIMYVLYYKDIRDILPSNFFEFEISDEEIEFYGRGWGHGVGLCQWGAKKLAEEGFSWQEILKFYFPKLKIRKIY
;
A
#
# COMPACT_ATOMS: atom_id res chain seq x y z
N MET A 1 26.92 4.14 40.01
CA MET A 1 25.51 4.57 40.16
C MET A 1 25.48 6.08 39.95
N LEU A 2 25.34 6.53 38.71
CA LEU A 2 25.16 7.95 38.38
C LEU A 2 24.39 8.03 37.05
N ILE A 3 23.15 8.51 37.16
CA ILE A 3 22.37 9.23 36.15
C ILE A 3 22.02 8.44 34.88
N LEU A 4 21.04 7.53 34.99
CA LEU A 4 20.03 7.36 33.93
C LEU A 4 19.18 8.64 33.92
N ALA A 5 19.67 9.70 33.27
CA ALA A 5 18.81 10.80 32.88
C ALA A 5 17.94 10.29 31.74
N THR A 6 16.69 10.00 32.09
CA THR A 6 15.58 9.74 31.19
C THR A 6 15.52 10.84 30.13
N PHE A 7 16.13 10.60 28.97
CA PHE A 7 15.80 11.32 27.75
C PHE A 7 14.40 10.83 27.31
N LEU A 8 13.37 11.32 27.99
CA LEU A 8 12.04 11.49 27.41
C LEU A 8 12.21 12.52 26.29
N PHE A 9 12.73 12.10 25.14
CA PHE A 9 12.50 12.84 23.90
C PHE A 9 10.98 12.96 23.77
N LEU A 10 10.47 14.19 23.83
CA LEU A 10 9.10 14.51 23.46
C LEU A 10 8.93 14.08 21.99
N PHE A 11 8.44 12.86 21.78
CA PHE A 11 8.03 12.42 20.47
C PHE A 11 6.85 13.29 20.07
N ASP A 12 7.01 14.12 19.02
CA ASP A 12 5.92 14.97 18.56
C ASP A 12 4.82 14.07 17.97
N LYS A 13 3.71 13.98 18.71
CA LYS A 13 2.54 13.18 18.35
C LYS A 13 1.58 13.95 17.46
N LYS A 14 1.82 15.23 17.17
CA LYS A 14 0.91 16.05 16.38
C LYS A 14 1.06 15.76 14.90
N LEU A 15 -0.06 15.57 14.23
CA LEU A 15 -0.19 15.44 12.79
C LEU A 15 -0.99 16.60 12.24
N ILE A 16 -0.73 16.95 10.98
CA ILE A 16 -1.58 17.88 10.22
C ILE A 16 -2.27 17.10 9.10
N ILE A 17 -3.60 17.02 9.16
CA ILE A 17 -4.42 16.32 8.16
C ILE A 17 -5.15 17.34 7.29
N GLN A 18 -4.95 17.25 5.99
CA GLN A 18 -5.65 18.04 4.99
C GLN A 18 -6.91 17.30 4.51
N LYS A 19 -8.07 17.92 4.68
CA LYS A 19 -9.38 17.41 4.26
C LYS A 19 -10.26 18.56 3.78
N ASP A 20 -10.81 18.43 2.57
CA ASP A 20 -11.72 19.40 1.95
C ASP A 20 -11.15 20.85 1.95
N GLY A 21 -9.84 20.97 1.66
CA GLY A 21 -9.13 22.26 1.64
C GLY A 21 -8.84 22.87 3.01
N LYS A 22 -9.16 22.17 4.11
CA LYS A 22 -8.88 22.60 5.49
C LYS A 22 -7.82 21.71 6.14
N ASP A 23 -7.04 22.31 7.03
CA ASP A 23 -6.03 21.62 7.82
C ASP A 23 -6.55 21.36 9.24
N TYR A 24 -6.31 20.16 9.75
CA TYR A 24 -6.68 19.71 11.09
C TYR A 24 -5.42 19.27 11.83
N GLU A 25 -5.11 19.93 12.95
CA GLU A 25 -4.08 19.46 13.87
C GLU A 25 -4.69 18.45 14.84
N ILE A 26 -4.09 17.27 14.95
CA ILE A 26 -4.63 16.15 15.73
C ILE A 26 -3.50 15.30 16.32
N ASP A 27 -3.68 14.77 17.53
CA ASP A 27 -2.76 13.78 18.10
C ASP A 27 -2.85 12.47 17.30
N VAL A 28 -1.73 11.82 17.04
CA VAL A 28 -1.69 10.56 16.28
C VAL A 28 -2.62 9.51 16.87
N GLU A 29 -2.76 9.41 18.19
CA GLU A 29 -3.65 8.41 18.81
C GLU A 29 -5.15 8.76 18.67
N GLU A 30 -5.48 10.02 18.39
CA GLU A 30 -6.84 10.44 18.01
C GLU A 30 -7.10 10.26 16.52
N TYR A 31 -6.06 10.34 15.69
CA TYR A 31 -6.12 10.13 14.25
C TYR A 31 -6.38 8.66 13.87
N ILE A 32 -5.69 7.71 14.52
CA ILE A 32 -5.69 6.30 14.12
C ILE A 32 -7.08 5.63 14.15
N PRO A 33 -7.92 5.81 15.18
CA PRO A 33 -9.25 5.22 15.16
C PRO A 33 -10.10 5.67 13.96
N GLY A 34 -9.97 6.93 13.53
CA GLY A 34 -10.64 7.47 12.34
C GLY A 34 -10.11 6.88 11.03
N VAL A 35 -8.85 6.44 10.98
CA VAL A 35 -8.30 5.68 9.84
C VAL A 35 -8.83 4.25 9.83
N LEU A 36 -8.81 3.57 10.99
CA LEU A 36 -9.29 2.19 11.10
C LEU A 36 -10.74 2.06 10.64
N GLU A 37 -11.61 2.99 11.03
CA GLU A 37 -13.01 3.00 10.61
C GLU A 37 -13.20 3.36 9.12
N GLY A 38 -12.20 3.97 8.48
CA GLY A 38 -12.20 4.27 7.05
C GLY A 38 -11.65 3.14 6.18
N GLU A 39 -10.70 2.36 6.70
CA GLU A 39 -9.91 1.39 5.93
C GLU A 39 -10.39 -0.06 6.06
N ILE A 40 -10.91 -0.45 7.22
CA ILE A 40 -11.30 -1.85 7.49
C ILE A 40 -12.65 -1.94 8.19
N SER A 41 -13.29 -3.10 8.10
CA SER A 41 -14.55 -3.33 8.81
C SER A 41 -14.31 -3.50 10.30
N GLU A 42 -15.14 -2.87 11.13
CA GLU A 42 -15.09 -3.06 12.57
C GLU A 42 -15.38 -4.51 12.99
N ASN A 43 -16.07 -5.30 12.18
CA ASN A 43 -16.39 -6.70 12.51
C ASN A 43 -15.23 -7.67 12.24
N TRP A 44 -14.09 -7.19 11.76
CA TRP A 44 -12.91 -8.03 11.57
C TRP A 44 -12.26 -8.40 12.91
N PRO A 45 -11.49 -9.50 12.97
CA PRO A 45 -10.84 -9.95 14.19
C PRO A 45 -9.97 -8.86 14.85
N ASP A 46 -9.88 -8.89 16.17
CA ASP A 46 -9.16 -7.90 16.97
C ASP A 46 -7.70 -7.71 16.50
N GLU A 47 -7.02 -8.82 16.23
CA GLU A 47 -5.59 -8.81 15.90
C GLU A 47 -5.29 -8.18 14.54
N VAL A 48 -6.21 -8.22 13.56
CA VAL A 48 -6.03 -7.47 12.30
C VAL A 48 -6.29 -5.97 12.49
N ILE A 49 -7.23 -5.58 13.37
CA ILE A 49 -7.46 -4.17 13.71
C ILE A 49 -6.23 -3.59 14.41
N LYS A 50 -5.64 -4.32 15.36
CA LYS A 50 -4.39 -3.96 16.03
C LYS A 50 -3.22 -3.86 15.05
N ALA A 51 -3.07 -4.83 14.14
CA ALA A 51 -2.01 -4.79 13.13
C ALA A 51 -2.17 -3.58 12.19
N GLN A 52 -3.39 -3.30 11.73
CA GLN A 52 -3.68 -2.12 10.91
C GLN A 52 -3.39 -0.83 11.67
N ALA A 53 -3.67 -0.74 12.98
CA ALA A 53 -3.41 0.44 13.78
C ALA A 53 -1.91 0.79 13.80
N VAL A 54 -1.05 -0.20 14.04
CA VAL A 54 0.41 -0.04 14.04
C VAL A 54 0.93 0.38 12.66
N VAL A 55 0.43 -0.26 11.61
CA VAL A 55 0.80 0.06 10.21
C VAL A 55 0.39 1.49 9.86
N SER A 56 -0.85 1.87 10.15
CA SER A 56 -1.38 3.21 9.89
C SER A 56 -0.66 4.30 10.66
N ARG A 57 -0.25 4.02 11.91
CA ARG A 57 0.56 4.92 12.75
C ARG A 57 1.95 5.11 12.17
N SER A 58 2.59 4.02 11.78
CA SER A 58 3.92 4.05 11.16
C SER A 58 3.93 4.85 9.86
N TYR A 59 2.91 4.63 9.02
CA TYR A 59 2.71 5.41 7.80
C TYR A 59 2.54 6.90 8.10
N ALA A 60 1.63 7.24 9.03
CA ALA A 60 1.29 8.63 9.32
C ALA A 60 2.52 9.42 9.81
N LEU A 61 3.25 8.84 10.75
CA LEU A 61 4.46 9.43 11.31
C LEU A 61 5.57 9.54 10.26
N TYR A 62 5.79 8.50 9.46
CA TYR A 62 6.81 8.53 8.39
C TYR A 62 6.53 9.64 7.38
N ILE A 63 5.30 9.74 6.86
CA ILE A 63 4.92 10.76 5.88
C ILE A 63 5.10 12.15 6.46
N HIS A 64 4.60 12.39 7.69
CA HIS A 64 4.70 13.68 8.35
C HIS A 64 6.15 14.17 8.53
N GLN A 65 7.04 13.24 8.91
CA GLN A 65 8.43 13.55 9.22
C GLN A 65 9.34 13.64 7.99
N ASN A 66 9.12 12.82 6.96
CA ASN A 66 10.10 12.60 5.90
C ASN A 66 9.63 13.04 4.51
N GLU A 67 8.33 13.00 4.23
CA GLU A 67 7.81 13.25 2.87
C GLU A 67 7.11 14.60 2.78
N ARG A 68 6.24 14.91 3.74
CA ARG A 68 5.48 16.17 3.76
C ARG A 68 4.84 16.43 5.12
N LYS A 69 4.76 17.71 5.49
CA LYS A 69 4.11 18.15 6.74
C LYS A 69 2.62 17.78 6.83
N LYS A 70 1.91 17.67 5.71
CA LYS A 70 0.45 17.47 5.68
C LYS A 70 0.07 16.13 5.06
N LEU A 71 -0.65 15.30 5.82
CA LEU A 71 -1.28 14.09 5.30
C LEU A 71 -2.58 14.42 4.58
N LYS A 72 -2.90 13.66 3.54
CA LYS A 72 -4.19 13.67 2.86
C LYS A 72 -5.13 12.70 3.58
N SER A 73 -6.42 12.94 3.46
CA SER A 73 -7.47 12.17 4.16
C SER A 73 -8.19 11.15 3.28
N ASP A 74 -7.62 10.84 2.11
CA ASP A 74 -8.15 9.92 1.11
C ASP A 74 -7.10 8.89 0.68
N THR A 75 -7.40 8.10 -0.35
CA THR A 75 -6.59 6.99 -0.86
C THR A 75 -5.19 7.38 -1.33
N ARG A 76 -4.87 8.68 -1.43
CA ARG A 76 -3.50 9.16 -1.66
C ARG A 76 -2.59 8.97 -0.44
N ASP A 77 -3.19 8.82 0.74
CA ASP A 77 -2.54 8.44 2.00
C ASP A 77 -3.30 7.32 2.70
N GLN A 78 -4.32 7.71 3.48
CA GLN A 78 -5.19 6.82 4.24
C GLN A 78 -6.56 7.48 4.34
N VAL A 79 -7.61 6.69 4.15
CA VAL A 79 -8.99 7.15 4.31
C VAL A 79 -9.23 7.49 5.77
N TRP A 80 -9.39 8.77 6.07
CA TRP A 80 -9.59 9.26 7.44
C TRP A 80 -10.99 9.86 7.64
N LYS A 81 -11.69 9.34 8.65
CA LYS A 81 -12.92 9.90 9.21
C LYS A 81 -12.59 10.79 10.41
N LYS A 82 -13.23 11.96 10.50
CA LYS A 82 -12.96 12.97 11.54
C LYS A 82 -13.18 12.47 12.97
N SER A 83 -14.07 11.50 13.14
CA SER A 83 -14.34 10.84 14.42
C SER A 83 -14.63 9.38 14.16
N THR A 84 -14.41 8.55 15.17
CA THR A 84 -14.93 7.19 15.19
C THR A 84 -16.06 7.07 16.21
N ASN A 85 -17.11 6.34 15.85
CA ASN A 85 -18.19 6.00 16.79
C ASN A 85 -18.02 4.59 17.39
N SER A 86 -17.04 3.83 16.91
CA SER A 86 -16.81 2.45 17.34
C SER A 86 -15.91 2.43 18.58
N LYS A 87 -16.51 2.11 19.73
CA LYS A 87 -15.79 1.93 21.00
C LYS A 87 -14.72 0.84 20.88
N ARG A 88 -15.05 -0.28 20.22
CA ARG A 88 -14.13 -1.40 20.02
C ARG A 88 -12.91 -1.01 19.20
N ILE A 89 -13.09 -0.29 18.07
CA ILE A 89 -11.94 0.22 17.29
C ILE A 89 -11.07 1.13 18.16
N THR A 90 -11.69 2.03 18.93
CA THR A 90 -10.97 2.96 19.80
C THR A 90 -10.15 2.24 20.86
N GLU A 91 -10.72 1.23 21.51
CA GLU A 91 -10.05 0.42 22.54
C GLU A 91 -8.88 -0.38 21.96
N LEU A 92 -9.10 -1.11 20.86
CA LEU A 92 -8.05 -1.89 20.19
C LEU A 92 -6.93 -1.00 19.64
N SER A 93 -7.25 0.20 19.15
CA SER A 93 -6.24 1.18 18.75
C SER A 93 -5.35 1.58 19.93
N ARG A 94 -5.95 1.86 21.10
CA ARG A 94 -5.22 2.25 22.32
C ARG A 94 -4.32 1.13 22.85
N GLU A 95 -4.71 -0.13 22.73
CA GLU A 95 -3.85 -1.26 23.11
C GLU A 95 -2.52 -1.30 22.33
N THR A 96 -2.50 -0.71 21.13
CA THR A 96 -1.30 -0.61 20.28
C THR A 96 -0.68 0.79 20.28
N ALA A 97 -1.10 1.69 21.17
CA ALA A 97 -0.58 3.05 21.24
C ALA A 97 0.95 3.05 21.35
N GLY A 98 1.59 3.92 20.57
CA GLY A 98 3.05 4.03 20.52
C GLY A 98 3.79 2.88 19.83
N TRP A 99 3.12 1.81 19.39
CA TRP A 99 3.77 0.77 18.59
C TRP A 99 3.84 1.17 17.11
N VAL A 100 5.03 1.05 16.54
CA VAL A 100 5.36 1.38 15.15
C VAL A 100 6.30 0.33 14.53
N LEU A 101 6.40 0.37 13.20
CA LEU A 101 7.42 -0.30 12.40
C LEU A 101 8.65 0.60 12.27
N THR A 102 9.84 0.01 12.40
CA THR A 102 11.12 0.69 12.17
C THR A 102 12.00 -0.10 11.21
N PHE A 103 12.82 0.60 10.44
CA PHE A 103 13.95 0.01 9.73
C PHE A 103 14.98 -0.54 10.71
N GLN A 104 15.96 -1.28 10.20
CA GLN A 104 17.01 -1.88 11.02
C GLN A 104 17.82 -0.85 11.81
N ASP A 105 18.05 0.33 11.22
CA ASP A 105 18.76 1.48 11.82
C ASP A 105 17.97 2.19 12.93
N GLY A 106 16.69 1.85 13.09
CA GLY A 106 15.80 2.38 14.11
C GLY A 106 14.96 3.58 13.69
N SER A 107 15.14 4.11 12.47
CA SER A 107 14.23 5.11 11.91
C SER A 107 12.85 4.50 11.63
N ILE A 108 11.79 5.32 11.72
CA ILE A 108 10.41 4.85 11.47
C ILE A 108 10.31 4.42 10.01
N ALA A 109 9.70 3.25 9.77
CA ALA A 109 9.41 2.76 8.43
C ALA A 109 7.95 3.06 8.07
N PRO A 110 7.63 3.41 6.81
CA PRO A 110 6.24 3.58 6.41
C PRO A 110 5.52 2.23 6.45
N GLY A 111 4.39 2.18 7.16
CA GLY A 111 3.49 1.04 7.12
C GLY A 111 2.64 1.04 5.86
N PHE A 112 3.20 0.62 4.72
CA PHE A 112 2.41 0.45 3.50
C PHE A 112 1.41 -0.71 3.65
N PHE A 113 0.18 -0.53 3.16
CA PHE A 113 -0.84 -1.57 3.16
C PHE A 113 -1.79 -1.43 1.98
N HIS A 114 -2.48 -2.51 1.66
CA HIS A 114 -3.45 -2.55 0.58
C HIS A 114 -4.51 -3.62 0.87
N SER A 115 -5.61 -3.59 0.11
CA SER A 115 -6.73 -4.51 0.34
C SER A 115 -6.36 -5.97 0.12
N THR A 116 -5.98 -6.33 -1.11
CA THR A 116 -5.76 -7.74 -1.49
C THR A 116 -4.52 -7.87 -2.38
N CYS A 117 -3.55 -8.72 -2.02
CA CYS A 117 -2.29 -8.79 -2.76
C CYS A 117 -2.36 -9.63 -4.05
N GLY A 118 -3.33 -10.55 -4.16
CA GLY A 118 -3.43 -11.47 -5.31
C GLY A 118 -2.42 -12.64 -5.25
N GLY A 119 -2.00 -13.05 -4.05
CA GLY A 119 -1.16 -14.23 -3.84
C GLY A 119 0.29 -13.95 -3.41
N ARG A 120 0.78 -12.72 -3.58
CA ARG A 120 2.11 -12.26 -3.15
C ARG A 120 2.13 -10.72 -3.08
N THR A 121 2.83 -10.17 -2.09
CA THR A 121 3.02 -8.71 -1.97
C THR A 121 4.12 -8.21 -2.92
N GLU A 122 4.45 -6.94 -2.91
CA GLU A 122 5.45 -6.35 -3.79
C GLU A 122 6.62 -5.74 -3.02
N ASN A 123 7.81 -5.75 -3.63
CA ASN A 123 8.96 -5.00 -3.15
C ASN A 123 8.70 -3.50 -3.30
N ALA A 124 8.77 -2.76 -2.19
CA ALA A 124 8.46 -1.33 -2.19
C ALA A 124 9.37 -0.53 -3.13
N TRP A 125 10.68 -0.82 -3.15
CA TRP A 125 11.63 -0.11 -4.01
C TRP A 125 11.32 -0.28 -5.50
N GLU A 126 10.87 -1.46 -5.97
CA GLU A 126 10.46 -1.65 -7.38
C GLU A 126 9.15 -0.92 -7.68
N MET A 127 8.16 -1.01 -6.79
CA MET A 127 6.88 -0.33 -6.96
C MET A 127 7.05 1.20 -6.95
N TRP A 128 8.01 1.72 -6.19
CA TRP A 128 8.23 3.16 -6.02
C TRP A 128 9.40 3.69 -6.86
N GLY A 129 9.65 3.09 -8.03
CA GLY A 129 10.55 3.67 -9.04
C GLY A 129 12.05 3.56 -8.70
N GLY A 130 12.45 2.53 -7.97
CA GLY A 130 13.84 2.28 -7.59
C GLY A 130 14.27 2.90 -6.27
N ASP A 131 13.34 3.44 -5.48
CA ASP A 131 13.68 4.12 -4.22
C ASP A 131 14.22 3.16 -3.16
N THR A 132 15.55 3.16 -3.02
CA THR A 132 16.28 2.24 -2.15
C THR A 132 16.07 2.48 -0.66
N ARG A 133 15.46 3.61 -0.27
CA ARG A 133 15.04 3.85 1.12
C ARG A 133 14.08 2.75 1.61
N PHE A 134 13.32 2.15 0.70
CA PHE A 134 12.33 1.13 1.02
C PHE A 134 12.79 -0.31 0.75
N LYS A 135 14.09 -0.55 0.57
CA LYS A 135 14.65 -1.88 0.25
C LYS A 135 14.37 -2.98 1.30
N GLU A 136 14.04 -2.58 2.53
CA GLU A 136 13.68 -3.51 3.61
C GLU A 136 12.20 -3.94 3.54
N ILE A 137 11.35 -3.19 2.84
CA ILE A 137 9.94 -3.56 2.63
C ILE A 137 9.87 -4.46 1.40
N ILE A 138 10.04 -5.76 1.65
CA ILE A 138 10.17 -6.78 0.61
C ILE A 138 8.86 -7.51 0.34
N SER A 139 8.81 -8.13 -0.83
CA SER A 139 7.72 -9.02 -1.23
C SER A 139 7.73 -10.33 -0.44
N VAL A 140 6.55 -10.78 -0.02
CA VAL A 140 6.29 -12.05 0.64
C VAL A 140 5.17 -12.80 -0.07
N LYS A 141 5.28 -14.14 -0.15
CA LYS A 141 4.20 -15.00 -0.67
C LYS A 141 3.04 -14.97 0.33
N CYS A 142 1.81 -14.77 -0.16
CA CYS A 142 0.61 -14.70 0.68
C CYS A 142 -0.46 -15.65 0.14
N SER A 143 -0.57 -16.82 0.77
CA SER A 143 -1.60 -17.83 0.47
C SER A 143 -2.91 -17.62 1.25
N LYS A 144 -3.11 -16.43 1.85
CA LYS A 144 -4.16 -16.19 2.85
C LYS A 144 -5.27 -15.26 2.38
N CYS A 145 -5.10 -14.58 1.25
CA CYS A 145 -6.06 -13.59 0.77
C CYS A 145 -7.03 -14.12 -0.30
N TYR A 146 -7.02 -15.42 -0.62
CA TYR A 146 -7.84 -16.01 -1.69
C TYR A 146 -9.34 -15.95 -1.41
N ASP A 147 -9.76 -15.88 -0.14
CA ASP A 147 -11.15 -15.70 0.29
C ASP A 147 -11.66 -14.26 0.06
N SER A 148 -10.80 -13.33 -0.36
CA SER A 148 -11.21 -11.96 -0.68
C SER A 148 -12.12 -11.93 -1.91
N PRO A 149 -13.28 -11.24 -1.86
CA PRO A 149 -14.11 -11.04 -3.05
C PRO A 149 -13.42 -10.18 -4.12
N LEU A 150 -12.30 -9.53 -3.76
CA LEU A 150 -11.48 -8.70 -4.63
C LEU A 150 -10.24 -9.44 -5.14
N PHE A 151 -10.15 -10.77 -4.90
CA PHE A 151 -8.97 -11.54 -5.29
C PHE A 151 -8.82 -11.69 -6.79
N PHE A 152 -9.89 -11.94 -7.53
CA PHE A 152 -9.87 -11.98 -9.00
C PHE A 152 -10.77 -10.89 -9.56
N TRP A 153 -10.37 -10.32 -10.69
CA TRP A 153 -11.19 -9.37 -11.41
C TRP A 153 -10.94 -9.49 -12.92
N LYS A 154 -11.96 -9.15 -13.69
CA LYS A 154 -11.90 -9.08 -15.15
C LYS A 154 -12.37 -7.71 -15.60
N ARG A 155 -11.62 -7.07 -16.51
CA ARG A 155 -11.96 -5.76 -17.07
C ARG A 155 -11.64 -5.72 -18.54
N LYS A 156 -12.50 -5.11 -19.33
CA LYS A 156 -12.29 -4.87 -20.75
C LYS A 156 -12.24 -3.37 -20.98
N ILE A 157 -11.20 -2.88 -21.65
CA ILE A 157 -10.96 -1.46 -21.87
C ILE A 157 -10.57 -1.22 -23.32
N ASN A 158 -11.12 -0.16 -23.92
CA ASN A 158 -10.69 0.29 -25.24
C ASN A 158 -9.27 0.88 -25.16
N ILE A 159 -8.39 0.46 -26.07
CA ILE A 159 -6.98 0.87 -26.10
C ILE A 159 -6.80 2.39 -26.15
N ASN A 160 -7.71 3.12 -26.80
CA ASN A 160 -7.65 4.57 -26.90
C ASN A 160 -7.84 5.26 -25.53
N LEU A 161 -8.55 4.64 -24.58
CA LEU A 161 -8.62 5.15 -23.21
C LEU A 161 -7.25 5.08 -22.53
N LEU A 162 -6.54 3.97 -22.71
CA LEU A 162 -5.19 3.81 -22.15
C LEU A 162 -4.21 4.79 -22.80
N LYS A 163 -4.27 4.96 -24.12
CA LYS A 163 -3.43 5.91 -24.87
C LYS A 163 -3.66 7.36 -24.41
N LYS A 164 -4.87 7.73 -23.99
CA LYS A 164 -5.18 9.06 -23.40
C LYS A 164 -4.56 9.28 -22.03
N LEU A 165 -4.39 8.22 -21.23
CA LEU A 165 -3.75 8.28 -19.91
C LEU A 165 -2.23 8.15 -19.99
N ALA A 166 -1.74 7.49 -21.04
CA ALA A 166 -0.33 7.33 -21.31
C ALA A 166 0.31 8.67 -21.70
N LYS A 167 1.61 8.78 -21.45
CA LYS A 167 2.40 9.98 -21.75
C LYS A 167 3.47 9.63 -22.77
N ARG A 168 3.86 10.59 -23.60
CA ARG A 168 4.99 10.41 -24.51
C ARG A 168 6.23 10.03 -23.70
N PHE A 169 6.91 8.95 -24.07
CA PHE A 169 8.17 8.60 -23.44
C PHE A 169 9.33 9.16 -24.28
N GLU A 170 10.33 9.70 -23.59
CA GLU A 170 11.55 10.25 -24.20
C GLU A 170 12.72 9.25 -24.13
N ASP A 171 12.63 8.26 -23.24
CA ASP A 171 13.69 7.28 -22.99
C ASP A 171 13.49 5.95 -23.73
N PRO A 172 14.57 5.29 -24.17
CA PRO A 172 14.49 3.96 -24.78
C PRO A 172 13.90 2.90 -23.83
N ILE A 173 13.30 1.87 -24.39
CA ILE A 173 12.67 0.77 -23.66
C ILE A 173 13.76 -0.08 -22.99
N TYR A 174 13.69 -0.26 -21.68
CA TYR A 174 14.57 -1.15 -20.92
C TYR A 174 13.74 -2.27 -20.26
N GLY A 175 14.23 -3.52 -20.26
CA GLY A 175 13.65 -4.63 -19.48
C GLY A 175 13.18 -5.83 -20.30
N LYS A 176 12.50 -6.78 -19.63
CA LYS A 176 11.99 -8.01 -20.26
C LYS A 176 10.79 -7.66 -21.15
N ILE A 177 11.08 -7.58 -22.43
CA ILE A 177 10.12 -7.38 -23.51
C ILE A 177 9.26 -8.62 -23.68
N ILE A 178 7.94 -8.48 -23.52
CA ILE A 178 6.96 -9.43 -24.06
C ILE A 178 6.31 -8.70 -25.23
N GLU A 179 6.65 -9.13 -26.44
CA GLU A 179 6.04 -8.63 -27.65
C GLU A 179 4.66 -9.26 -27.81
N ILE A 180 3.63 -8.43 -27.97
CA ILE A 180 2.30 -8.89 -28.35
C ILE A 180 1.93 -8.15 -29.63
N SER A 181 2.02 -8.86 -30.75
CA SER A 181 1.59 -8.36 -32.06
C SER A 181 0.07 -8.34 -32.12
N SER A 182 -0.52 -7.16 -32.30
CA SER A 182 -1.93 -6.99 -32.62
C SER A 182 -2.07 -6.13 -33.87
N LYS A 183 -3.26 -6.10 -34.49
CA LYS A 183 -3.56 -5.12 -35.56
C LYS A 183 -3.41 -3.66 -35.11
N SER A 184 -3.31 -3.43 -33.81
CA SER A 184 -3.37 -2.12 -33.14
C SER A 184 -1.99 -1.63 -32.66
N GLY A 185 -0.92 -2.31 -33.10
CA GLY A 185 0.47 -1.98 -32.76
C GLY A 185 1.12 -3.01 -31.83
N GLU A 186 2.41 -2.78 -31.57
CA GLU A 186 3.21 -3.56 -30.62
C GLU A 186 3.12 -2.96 -29.22
N ILE A 187 2.91 -3.84 -28.24
CA ILE A 187 2.87 -3.48 -26.83
C ILE A 187 4.00 -4.17 -26.09
N TYR A 188 4.65 -3.42 -25.20
CA TYR A 188 5.71 -3.93 -24.34
C TYR A 188 5.35 -3.67 -22.88
N VAL A 189 5.70 -4.59 -21.99
CA VAL A 189 5.42 -4.45 -20.55
C VAL A 189 6.70 -4.64 -19.72
N GLU A 190 6.93 -3.72 -18.78
CA GLU A 190 7.93 -3.89 -17.74
C GLU A 190 7.24 -4.51 -16.52
N LYS A 191 7.71 -5.67 -16.06
CA LYS A 191 7.21 -6.33 -14.84
C LYS A 191 8.22 -6.22 -13.70
N SER A 192 7.72 -6.06 -12.47
CA SER A 192 8.52 -6.22 -11.26
C SER A 192 8.93 -7.68 -11.05
N SER A 193 9.86 -7.92 -10.12
CA SER A 193 10.21 -9.28 -9.70
C SER A 193 9.04 -10.07 -9.07
N ALA A 194 7.98 -9.40 -8.58
CA ALA A 194 6.75 -10.06 -8.15
C ALA A 194 5.73 -10.30 -9.27
N GLY A 195 6.02 -9.85 -10.49
CA GLY A 195 5.19 -10.05 -11.67
C GLY A 195 4.09 -9.00 -11.86
N ARG A 196 4.14 -7.87 -11.16
CA ARG A 196 3.22 -6.74 -11.37
C ARG A 196 3.71 -5.89 -12.53
N ILE A 197 2.79 -5.37 -13.34
CA ILE A 197 3.12 -4.45 -14.43
C ILE A 197 3.52 -3.09 -13.86
N LEU A 198 4.77 -2.68 -14.09
CA LEU A 198 5.29 -1.36 -13.70
C LEU A 198 5.06 -0.32 -14.80
N LYS A 199 5.22 -0.72 -16.07
CA LYS A 199 5.03 0.15 -17.23
C LYS A 199 4.41 -0.64 -18.39
N PHE A 200 3.57 0.03 -19.16
CA PHE A 200 2.91 -0.48 -20.35
C PHE A 200 3.23 0.48 -21.50
N PHE A 201 4.01 0.03 -22.48
CA PHE A 201 4.48 0.85 -23.60
C PHE A 201 3.67 0.58 -24.86
N PHE A 202 3.27 1.64 -25.53
CA PHE A 202 2.65 1.68 -26.85
C PHE A 202 3.69 2.25 -27.83
N THR A 203 4.44 1.39 -28.52
CA THR A 203 5.61 1.82 -29.31
C THR A 203 5.23 2.45 -30.64
N ASP A 204 4.08 2.07 -31.18
CA ASP A 204 3.47 2.67 -32.37
C ASP A 204 3.30 4.18 -32.24
N ILE A 205 3.01 4.67 -31.03
CA ILE A 205 2.81 6.09 -30.73
C ILE A 205 3.89 6.68 -29.82
N MET A 206 4.85 5.88 -29.34
CA MET A 206 5.89 6.27 -28.37
C MET A 206 5.32 6.74 -27.01
N TYR A 207 4.31 6.04 -26.48
CA TYR A 207 3.66 6.37 -25.21
C TYR A 207 3.88 5.30 -24.15
N VAL A 208 3.90 5.71 -22.88
CA VAL A 208 4.04 4.82 -21.72
C VAL A 208 2.96 5.14 -20.69
N LEU A 209 2.35 4.09 -20.16
CA LEU A 209 1.41 4.12 -19.04
C LEU A 209 2.10 3.53 -17.80
N TYR A 210 2.20 4.29 -16.73
CA TYR A 210 2.87 3.84 -15.51
C TYR A 210 1.89 3.14 -14.57
N TYR A 211 2.43 2.32 -13.66
CA TYR A 211 1.66 1.61 -12.63
C TYR A 211 0.72 2.49 -11.79
N LYS A 212 0.97 3.79 -11.67
CA LYS A 212 0.07 4.73 -10.99
C LYS A 212 -1.18 4.95 -11.83
N ASP A 213 -0.99 5.34 -13.08
CA ASP A 213 -2.06 5.59 -14.04
C ASP A 213 -2.88 4.30 -14.32
N ILE A 214 -2.22 3.13 -14.35
CA ILE A 214 -2.88 1.82 -14.45
C ILE A 214 -3.85 1.62 -13.28
N ARG A 215 -3.44 1.93 -12.05
CA ARG A 215 -4.25 1.70 -10.84
C ARG A 215 -5.36 2.72 -10.65
N ASP A 216 -5.37 3.81 -11.42
CA ASP A 216 -6.48 4.76 -11.44
C ASP A 216 -7.70 4.20 -12.19
N ILE A 217 -7.49 3.21 -13.07
CA ILE A 217 -8.54 2.60 -13.90
C ILE A 217 -8.74 1.10 -13.69
N LEU A 218 -7.74 0.41 -13.14
CA LEU A 218 -7.77 -1.02 -12.84
C LEU A 218 -7.59 -1.27 -11.33
N PRO A 219 -8.24 -2.31 -10.76
CA PRO A 219 -8.13 -2.59 -9.33
C PRO A 219 -6.69 -2.81 -8.83
N SER A 220 -5.84 -3.37 -9.69
CA SER A 220 -4.42 -3.55 -9.42
C SER A 220 -3.62 -3.51 -10.73
N ASN A 221 -2.30 -3.43 -10.60
CA ASN A 221 -1.37 -3.67 -11.70
C ASN A 221 -0.86 -5.12 -11.74
N PHE A 222 -1.63 -6.07 -11.18
CA PHE A 222 -1.27 -7.49 -11.18
C PHE A 222 -2.24 -8.27 -12.05
N PHE A 223 -1.92 -8.39 -13.33
CA PHE A 223 -2.79 -9.00 -14.32
C PHE A 223 -2.00 -9.59 -15.49
N GLU A 224 -2.65 -10.50 -16.18
CA GLU A 224 -2.34 -10.82 -17.57
C GLU A 224 -3.42 -10.19 -18.47
N PHE A 225 -3.17 -10.13 -19.77
CA PHE A 225 -4.09 -9.49 -20.70
C PHE A 225 -4.05 -10.11 -22.09
N GLU A 226 -5.16 -9.97 -22.81
CA GLU A 226 -5.33 -10.36 -24.20
C GLU A 226 -5.80 -9.14 -24.99
N ILE A 227 -5.32 -9.00 -26.22
CA ILE A 227 -5.66 -7.88 -27.10
C ILE A 227 -6.50 -8.43 -28.25
N SER A 228 -7.64 -7.79 -28.53
CA SER A 228 -8.48 -8.07 -29.69
C SER A 228 -8.92 -6.75 -30.31
N ASP A 229 -8.48 -6.49 -31.54
CA ASP A 229 -8.74 -5.24 -32.26
C ASP A 229 -8.45 -4.02 -31.38
N GLU A 230 -9.45 -3.17 -31.09
CA GLU A 230 -9.30 -1.96 -30.28
C GLU A 230 -9.51 -2.17 -28.77
N GLU A 231 -9.65 -3.42 -28.31
CA GLU A 231 -9.94 -3.73 -26.92
C GLU A 231 -8.84 -4.57 -26.27
N ILE A 232 -8.58 -4.28 -25.00
CA ILE A 232 -7.71 -5.06 -24.15
C ILE A 232 -8.55 -5.65 -23.04
N GLU A 233 -8.51 -6.98 -22.93
CA GLU A 233 -9.16 -7.73 -21.88
C GLU A 233 -8.13 -8.12 -20.83
N PHE A 234 -8.33 -7.65 -19.60
CA PHE A 234 -7.46 -7.84 -18.46
C PHE A 234 -8.02 -8.90 -17.52
N TYR A 235 -7.17 -9.85 -17.15
CA TYR A 235 -7.42 -10.91 -16.18
C TYR A 235 -6.52 -10.68 -14.98
N GLY A 236 -7.05 -9.99 -13.99
CA GLY A 236 -6.28 -9.49 -12.88
C GLY A 236 -6.57 -10.14 -11.55
N ARG A 237 -5.68 -9.86 -10.61
CA ARG A 237 -5.79 -10.31 -9.24
C ARG A 237 -5.39 -9.24 -8.22
N GLY A 238 -6.02 -9.31 -7.05
CA GLY A 238 -5.82 -8.37 -5.97
C GLY A 238 -6.34 -6.97 -6.24
N TRP A 239 -6.25 -6.13 -5.21
CA TRP A 239 -6.74 -4.76 -5.18
C TRP A 239 -5.75 -3.89 -4.41
N GLY A 240 -5.26 -2.83 -5.06
CA GLY A 240 -4.25 -1.91 -4.55
C GLY A 240 -2.82 -2.21 -5.02
N HIS A 241 -1.87 -1.45 -4.47
CA HIS A 241 -0.46 -1.46 -4.92
C HIS A 241 0.32 -2.74 -4.59
N GLY A 242 -0.14 -3.54 -3.64
CA GLY A 242 0.48 -4.83 -3.30
C GLY A 242 1.66 -4.75 -2.33
N VAL A 243 2.12 -3.57 -1.93
CA VAL A 243 3.27 -3.38 -1.02
C VAL A 243 2.81 -3.51 0.44
N GLY A 244 3.63 -4.17 1.27
CA GLY A 244 3.43 -4.27 2.72
C GLY A 244 2.24 -5.14 3.11
N LEU A 245 1.45 -4.70 4.10
CA LEU A 245 0.37 -5.51 4.69
C LEU A 245 -0.80 -5.70 3.72
N CYS A 246 -1.17 -6.95 3.46
CA CYS A 246 -2.41 -7.29 2.76
C CYS A 246 -3.54 -7.44 3.77
N GLN A 247 -4.53 -6.54 3.75
CA GLN A 247 -5.62 -6.48 4.73
C GLN A 247 -6.42 -7.79 4.81
N TRP A 248 -6.85 -8.33 3.66
CA TRP A 248 -7.60 -9.60 3.63
C TRP A 248 -6.75 -10.80 4.07
N GLY A 249 -5.47 -10.82 3.72
CA GLY A 249 -4.57 -11.87 4.19
C GLY A 249 -4.28 -11.76 5.68
N ALA A 250 -4.17 -10.54 6.22
CA ALA A 250 -4.02 -10.28 7.65
C ALA A 250 -5.27 -10.68 8.44
N LYS A 251 -6.47 -10.39 7.91
CA LYS A 251 -7.73 -10.88 8.45
C LYS A 251 -7.73 -12.40 8.58
N LYS A 252 -7.36 -13.11 7.51
CA LYS A 252 -7.30 -14.58 7.53
C LYS A 252 -6.28 -15.12 8.52
N LEU A 253 -5.09 -14.51 8.62
CA LEU A 253 -4.10 -14.88 9.63
C LEU A 253 -4.64 -14.68 11.05
N ALA A 254 -5.36 -13.58 11.30
CA ALA A 254 -6.00 -13.35 12.59
C ALA A 254 -7.10 -14.38 12.90
N GLU A 255 -7.90 -14.79 11.90
CA GLU A 255 -8.88 -15.88 12.04
C GLU A 255 -8.21 -17.23 12.33
N GLU A 256 -6.98 -17.43 11.88
CA GLU A 256 -6.15 -18.60 12.18
C GLU A 256 -5.42 -18.49 13.53
N GLY A 257 -5.66 -17.42 14.31
CA GLY A 257 -5.14 -17.25 15.67
C GLY A 257 -3.80 -16.54 15.78
N PHE A 258 -3.30 -15.96 14.68
CA PHE A 258 -2.06 -15.17 14.72
C PHE A 258 -2.29 -13.83 15.46
N SER A 259 -1.34 -13.50 16.34
CA SER A 259 -1.28 -12.18 16.99
C SER A 259 -0.95 -11.08 15.98
N TRP A 260 -1.27 -9.83 16.32
CA TRP A 260 -0.93 -8.68 15.49
C TRP A 260 0.58 -8.57 15.25
N GLN A 261 1.42 -8.92 16.24
CA GLN A 261 2.87 -8.94 16.05
C GLN A 261 3.31 -10.00 15.04
N GLU A 262 2.71 -11.18 15.04
CA GLU A 262 3.02 -12.25 14.09
C GLU A 262 2.56 -11.88 12.68
N ILE A 263 1.38 -11.27 12.54
CA ILE A 263 0.87 -10.73 11.28
C ILE A 263 1.86 -9.68 10.71
N LEU A 264 2.31 -8.74 11.54
CA LEU A 264 3.27 -7.72 11.09
C LEU A 264 4.64 -8.33 10.75
N LYS A 265 5.14 -9.28 11.54
CA LYS A 265 6.38 -10.00 11.21
C LYS A 265 6.26 -10.78 9.90
N PHE A 266 5.09 -11.32 9.58
CA PHE A 266 4.85 -11.99 8.31
C PHE A 266 4.95 -11.03 7.12
N TYR A 267 4.29 -9.86 7.20
CA TYR A 267 4.27 -8.90 6.08
C TYR A 267 5.51 -8.00 6.00
N PHE A 268 6.20 -7.79 7.11
CA PHE A 268 7.38 -6.94 7.21
C PHE A 268 8.55 -7.68 7.87
N PRO A 269 9.03 -8.80 7.28
CA PRO A 269 10.01 -9.68 7.92
C PRO A 269 11.38 -9.06 8.16
N LYS A 270 11.70 -7.95 7.48
CA LYS A 270 12.94 -7.19 7.67
C LYS A 270 12.76 -5.93 8.51
N LEU A 271 11.55 -5.58 8.94
CA LEU A 271 11.33 -4.45 9.84
C LEU A 271 11.28 -4.92 11.30
N LYS A 272 11.45 -3.98 12.23
CA LYS A 272 11.27 -4.21 13.67
C LYS A 272 9.95 -3.59 14.13
N ILE A 273 9.35 -4.18 15.15
CA ILE A 273 8.19 -3.62 15.85
C ILE A 273 8.73 -3.00 17.14
N ARG A 274 8.52 -1.70 17.35
CA ARG A 274 9.04 -0.97 18.51
C ARG A 274 7.98 -0.07 19.12
N LYS A 275 8.01 0.07 20.44
CA LYS A 275 7.21 1.06 21.17
C LYS A 275 8.03 2.32 21.35
N ILE A 276 7.50 3.47 20.95
CA ILE A 276 8.22 4.76 20.92
C ILE A 276 7.70 5.80 21.93
N TYR A 277 6.59 5.52 22.61
CA TYR A 277 6.06 6.23 23.78
C TYR A 277 5.05 5.37 24.53
#